data_AF-A0A1J1I837-F1
#
_entry.id   AF-A0A1J1I837-F1
#
_cell.length_a   1.000
_cell.length_b   1.000
_cell.length_c   1.000
_cell.angle_alpha   90.00
_cell.angle_beta   90.00
_cell.angle_gamma   90.00
#
_symmetry.space_group_name_H-M   'P 1'
#
loop_
_entity.id
_entity.type
_entity.pdbx_description
1 polymer ?
#
loop_
_entity_poly.entity_id
_entity_poly.type
_entity_poly.pdbx_seq_one_letter_code
_entity_poly.pdbx_strand_id
1 'polypeptide(L)'
;MAYSVHRLAPYLDTMHIMCYDYFGAWDKKIGFNAPLENDGELNVEFSIDYFLKLGAPAHKLMMGLPFYGRTFITHKDGNIGDDSDEQGFQGPYTRENGFMGYNEICSSLSNVSSEWKSNWDVESSEAIARLKAPTETRVVTYDSTRSIANKVRYAIKKGLGGVMVWSIDTDDFQGDCKEDINDDRFSDFRTKPQVKLNFPKSSTKTYPLLRTLNDAIVLSLDEMTQEQNIDLENEIETGGGENDRIKPSKGEPSGTTTNASRVSFIFAFLFLLSLY
;
A
#
# COMPACT_ATOMS: atom_id res chain seq x y z
N MET A 1 19.36 20.29 -7.23
CA MET A 1 18.24 19.96 -6.33
C MET A 1 17.32 21.16 -6.21
N ALA A 2 16.04 21.01 -6.58
CA ALA A 2 15.08 22.11 -6.60
C ALA A 2 14.55 22.50 -5.21
N TYR A 3 14.59 21.58 -4.23
CA TYR A 3 14.06 21.79 -2.88
C TYR A 3 15.16 21.69 -1.81
N SER A 4 15.23 22.68 -0.92
CA SER A 4 16.09 22.65 0.26
C SER A 4 15.33 22.09 1.47
N VAL A 5 15.17 20.76 1.52
CA VAL A 5 14.29 20.06 2.49
C VAL A 5 14.55 20.48 3.94
N HIS A 6 15.81 20.41 4.43
CA HIS A 6 16.17 20.84 5.78
C HIS A 6 15.81 22.31 6.11
N ARG A 7 15.77 23.21 5.11
CA ARG A 7 15.37 24.60 5.30
C ARG A 7 13.86 24.79 5.27
N LEU A 8 13.13 23.95 4.55
CA LEU A 8 11.67 24.01 4.44
C LEU A 8 11.00 23.36 5.66
N ALA A 9 11.55 22.27 6.19
CA ALA A 9 10.96 21.48 7.26
C ALA A 9 10.55 22.27 8.53
N PRO A 10 11.25 23.33 8.97
CA PRO A 10 10.81 24.16 10.09
C PRO A 10 9.52 24.94 9.83
N TYR A 11 9.21 25.25 8.57
CA TYR A 11 8.08 26.10 8.17
C TYR A 11 6.84 25.31 7.74
N LEU A 12 6.96 24.00 7.57
CA LEU A 12 5.88 23.13 7.14
C LEU A 12 5.39 22.29 8.33
N ASP A 13 4.08 22.19 8.51
CA ASP A 13 3.50 21.25 9.48
C ASP A 13 3.67 19.82 8.98
N THR A 14 3.36 19.62 7.70
CA THR A 14 3.44 18.33 7.00
C THR A 14 4.05 18.51 5.61
N MET A 15 4.65 17.44 5.09
CA MET A 15 5.26 17.37 3.77
C MET A 15 4.64 16.17 3.05
N HIS A 16 3.82 16.44 2.04
CA HIS A 16 3.14 15.38 1.29
C HIS A 16 4.02 14.95 0.13
N ILE A 17 4.58 13.74 0.23
CA ILE A 17 5.46 13.19 -0.79
C ILE A 17 4.60 12.38 -1.75
N MET A 18 4.59 12.78 -3.02
CA MET A 18 3.83 12.11 -4.08
C MET A 18 4.55 10.82 -4.50
N CYS A 19 4.41 9.77 -3.69
CA CYS A 19 5.06 8.48 -3.90
C CYS A 19 4.32 7.59 -4.92
N TYR A 20 4.01 8.16 -6.08
CA TYR A 20 3.28 7.54 -7.19
C TYR A 20 3.67 8.24 -8.49
N ASP A 21 3.17 7.78 -9.64
CA ASP A 21 3.60 8.22 -10.98
C ASP A 21 5.08 7.98 -11.26
N TYR A 22 5.65 6.90 -10.68
CA TYR A 22 7.02 6.50 -11.00
C TYR A 22 7.14 5.96 -12.42
N PHE A 23 6.10 5.29 -12.92
CA PHE A 23 6.03 4.75 -14.28
C PHE A 23 4.66 5.00 -14.89
N GLY A 24 4.64 5.23 -16.21
CA GLY A 24 3.41 5.42 -16.99
C GLY A 24 3.65 5.24 -18.48
N ALA A 25 2.60 5.37 -19.29
CA ALA A 25 2.68 5.13 -20.74
C ALA A 25 3.73 6.02 -21.46
N TRP A 26 4.07 7.17 -20.87
CA TRP A 26 5.13 8.06 -21.37
C TRP A 26 6.52 7.40 -21.40
N ASP A 27 6.74 6.34 -20.61
CA ASP A 27 7.99 5.57 -20.61
C ASP A 27 8.10 4.61 -21.80
N LYS A 28 7.01 4.41 -22.55
CA LYS A 28 6.88 3.40 -23.62
C LYS A 28 7.19 1.98 -23.15
N LYS A 29 7.06 1.75 -21.84
CA LYS A 29 7.28 0.48 -21.18
C LYS A 29 6.32 0.32 -20.02
N ILE A 30 5.86 -0.89 -19.79
CA ILE A 30 4.99 -1.21 -18.66
C ILE A 30 5.83 -1.18 -17.38
N GLY A 31 5.39 -0.40 -16.40
CA GLY A 31 5.98 -0.33 -15.06
C GLY A 31 4.90 -0.07 -14.01
N PHE A 32 5.23 -0.31 -12.75
CA PHE A 32 4.30 -0.12 -11.64
C PHE A 32 4.11 1.36 -11.31
N ASN A 33 2.88 1.80 -11.04
CA ASN A 33 2.60 3.19 -10.69
C ASN A 33 3.33 3.64 -9.41
N ALA A 34 3.28 2.81 -8.36
CA ALA A 34 3.74 3.17 -7.02
C ALA A 34 4.46 2.04 -6.27
N PRO A 35 5.43 1.32 -6.89
CA PRO A 35 6.06 0.16 -6.25
C PRO A 35 6.65 0.52 -4.88
N LEU A 36 6.39 -0.32 -3.86
CA LEU A 36 6.95 -0.12 -2.52
C LEU A 36 8.49 -0.21 -2.58
N GLU A 37 8.97 -1.28 -3.22
CA GLU A 37 10.37 -1.57 -3.50
C GLU A 37 10.55 -1.90 -4.99
N ASN A 38 11.73 -1.60 -5.55
CA ASN A 38 12.21 -2.17 -6.82
C ASN A 38 13.74 -2.05 -6.88
N ASP A 39 14.36 -2.61 -7.92
CA ASP A 39 15.83 -2.59 -8.12
C ASP A 39 16.45 -1.19 -8.35
N GLY A 40 15.64 -0.14 -8.46
CA GLY A 40 16.07 1.23 -8.79
C GLY A 40 15.73 2.27 -7.73
N GLU A 41 15.77 3.55 -8.14
CA GLU A 41 15.44 4.70 -7.27
C GLU A 41 13.96 5.11 -7.37
N LEU A 42 13.24 4.59 -8.37
CA LEU A 42 11.85 4.93 -8.66
C LEU A 42 10.88 4.03 -7.88
N ASN A 43 10.91 4.15 -6.55
CA ASN A 43 10.03 3.45 -5.64
C ASN A 43 9.76 4.27 -4.36
N VAL A 44 8.76 3.83 -3.60
CA VAL A 44 8.28 4.50 -2.38
C VAL A 44 9.37 4.52 -1.30
N GLU A 45 10.05 3.41 -1.05
CA GLU A 45 11.08 3.33 0.00
C GLU A 45 12.22 4.32 -0.26
N PHE A 46 12.79 4.29 -1.46
CA PHE A 46 13.88 5.18 -1.86
C PHE A 46 13.47 6.64 -1.71
N SER A 47 12.27 7.00 -2.18
CA SER A 47 11.79 8.39 -2.10
C SER A 47 11.67 8.87 -0.66
N ILE A 48 11.10 8.07 0.23
CA ILE A 48 10.98 8.42 1.66
C ILE A 48 12.35 8.52 2.31
N ASP A 49 13.22 7.54 2.10
CA ASP A 49 14.58 7.53 2.67
C ASP A 49 15.42 8.70 2.14
N TYR A 50 15.20 9.11 0.90
CA TYR A 50 15.84 10.28 0.31
C TYR A 50 15.41 11.57 1.02
N PHE A 51 14.11 11.77 1.28
CA PHE A 51 13.64 12.95 2.02
C PHE A 51 14.15 12.96 3.47
N LEU A 52 14.18 11.81 4.13
CA LEU A 52 14.77 11.66 5.47
C LEU A 52 16.26 12.05 5.46
N LYS A 53 17.03 11.55 4.49
CA LYS A 53 18.46 11.87 4.31
C LYS A 53 18.70 13.36 4.06
N LEU A 54 17.76 14.06 3.42
CA LEU A 54 17.84 15.51 3.18
C LEU A 54 17.42 16.37 4.39
N GLY A 55 17.05 15.74 5.51
CA GLY A 55 16.74 16.41 6.77
C GLY A 55 15.25 16.65 7.01
N ALA A 56 14.34 15.96 6.31
CA ALA A 56 12.94 15.95 6.68
C ALA A 56 12.74 15.17 8.00
N PRO A 57 12.09 15.75 9.02
CA PRO A 57 11.68 14.98 10.19
C PRO A 57 10.63 13.94 9.80
N ALA A 58 10.83 12.67 10.18
CA ALA A 58 9.94 11.56 9.82
C ALA A 58 8.47 11.85 10.17
N HIS A 59 8.21 12.35 11.38
CA HIS A 59 6.86 12.70 11.87
C HIS A 59 6.17 13.85 11.09
N LYS A 60 6.87 14.52 10.16
CA LYS A 60 6.28 15.51 9.24
C LYS A 60 6.06 14.98 7.83
N LEU A 61 6.60 13.80 7.49
CA LEU A 61 6.42 13.19 6.17
C LEU A 61 5.08 12.47 6.09
N MET A 62 4.29 12.80 5.08
CA MET A 62 3.06 12.12 4.71
C MET A 62 3.31 11.37 3.40
N MET A 63 3.29 10.04 3.47
CA MET A 63 3.56 9.19 2.30
C MET A 63 2.32 9.12 1.40
N GLY A 64 2.48 9.47 0.13
CA GLY A 64 1.40 9.44 -0.86
C GLY A 64 0.98 8.03 -1.25
N LEU A 65 -0.33 7.82 -1.35
CA LEU A 65 -0.97 6.57 -1.76
C LEU A 65 -1.91 6.85 -2.94
N PRO A 66 -1.75 6.20 -4.10
CA PRO A 66 -2.64 6.39 -5.23
C PRO A 66 -3.86 5.47 -5.13
N PHE A 67 -5.05 6.04 -5.27
CA PHE A 67 -6.31 5.31 -5.47
C PHE A 67 -6.65 5.22 -6.95
N TYR A 68 -5.64 4.92 -7.76
CA TYR A 68 -5.73 4.76 -9.21
C TYR A 68 -4.59 3.88 -9.70
N GLY A 69 -4.72 3.42 -10.93
CA GLY A 69 -3.68 2.72 -11.67
C GLY A 69 -3.25 3.47 -12.92
N ARG A 70 -2.05 3.16 -13.38
CA ARG A 70 -1.53 3.58 -14.67
C ARG A 70 -1.81 2.50 -15.71
N THR A 71 -2.33 2.93 -16.86
CA THR A 71 -2.79 2.02 -17.91
C THR A 71 -1.84 2.03 -19.11
N PHE A 72 -1.78 0.88 -19.79
CA PHE A 72 -0.90 0.64 -20.92
C PHE A 72 -1.62 -0.17 -21.99
N ILE A 73 -1.21 0.04 -23.24
CA ILE A 73 -1.54 -0.83 -24.37
C ILE A 73 -0.22 -1.40 -24.88
N THR A 74 -0.16 -2.72 -25.10
CA THR A 74 1.02 -3.37 -25.68
C THR A 74 0.59 -4.42 -26.70
N HIS A 75 1.47 -4.69 -27.66
CA HIS A 75 1.34 -5.81 -28.60
C HIS A 75 2.09 -7.07 -28.13
N LYS A 76 2.51 -7.10 -26.85
CA LYS A 76 3.13 -8.24 -26.17
C LYS A 76 2.16 -8.86 -25.14
N ASP A 77 2.70 -9.68 -24.23
CA ASP A 77 1.95 -10.38 -23.19
C ASP A 77 1.48 -9.48 -22.03
N GLY A 78 2.03 -8.27 -21.92
CA GLY A 78 1.68 -7.29 -20.89
C GLY A 78 2.61 -7.28 -19.68
N ASN A 79 3.77 -7.93 -19.76
CA ASN A 79 4.70 -8.12 -18.65
C ASN A 79 5.33 -6.80 -18.22
N ILE A 80 5.74 -6.70 -16.95
CA ILE A 80 6.56 -5.57 -16.52
C ILE A 80 7.81 -5.53 -17.40
N GLY A 81 8.14 -4.35 -17.91
CA GLY A 81 9.24 -4.12 -18.85
C GLY A 81 8.91 -4.40 -20.33
N ASP A 82 7.73 -4.95 -20.66
CA ASP A 82 7.28 -5.02 -22.05
C ASP A 82 7.13 -3.61 -22.63
N ASP A 83 7.42 -3.45 -23.91
CA ASP A 83 7.21 -2.19 -24.62
C ASP A 83 5.71 -1.88 -24.69
N SER A 84 5.35 -0.62 -24.50
CA SER A 84 3.98 -0.12 -24.60
C SER A 84 3.86 0.98 -25.64
N ASP A 85 2.64 1.21 -26.08
CA ASP A 85 2.29 2.41 -26.83
C ASP A 85 2.54 3.67 -25.99
N GLU A 86 2.67 4.81 -26.66
CA GLU A 86 2.85 6.15 -26.05
C GLU A 86 1.65 6.57 -25.18
N GLN A 87 0.48 5.98 -25.44
CA GLN A 87 -0.77 6.34 -24.78
C GLN A 87 -1.44 5.09 -24.21
N GLY A 88 -1.72 5.13 -22.91
CA GLY A 88 -2.57 4.14 -22.25
C GLY A 88 -4.05 4.36 -22.54
N PHE A 89 -4.86 3.33 -22.33
CA PHE A 89 -6.32 3.44 -22.48
C PHE A 89 -6.94 4.24 -21.33
N GLN A 90 -8.15 4.73 -21.53
CA GLN A 90 -8.88 5.55 -20.56
C GLN A 90 -9.91 4.73 -19.77
N GLY A 91 -10.05 5.03 -18.47
CA GLY A 91 -11.11 4.49 -17.63
C GLY A 91 -12.51 4.96 -18.07
N PRO A 92 -13.56 4.15 -17.84
CA PRO A 92 -14.93 4.43 -18.32
C PRO A 92 -15.59 5.69 -17.74
N TYR A 93 -15.20 6.09 -16.53
CA TYR A 93 -15.67 7.25 -15.77
C TYR A 93 -14.63 8.37 -15.72
N THR A 94 -13.36 8.05 -15.45
CA THR A 94 -12.24 9.02 -15.36
C THR A 94 -11.92 9.65 -16.71
N ARG A 95 -12.01 8.88 -17.80
CA ARG A 95 -11.86 9.35 -19.20
C ARG A 95 -10.54 10.07 -19.49
N GLU A 96 -9.50 9.73 -18.75
CA GLU A 96 -8.14 10.21 -18.96
C GLU A 96 -7.28 9.09 -19.50
N ASN A 97 -6.54 9.35 -20.58
CA ASN A 97 -5.64 8.36 -21.17
C ASN A 97 -4.49 8.04 -20.22
N GLY A 98 -4.17 6.76 -20.04
CA GLY A 98 -3.11 6.36 -19.12
C GLY A 98 -3.56 6.26 -17.66
N PHE A 99 -4.86 6.41 -17.38
CA PHE A 99 -5.38 6.53 -16.02
C PHE A 99 -6.67 5.73 -15.83
N MET A 100 -6.81 5.09 -14.66
CA MET A 100 -8.03 4.43 -14.25
C MET A 100 -8.15 4.49 -12.72
N GLY A 101 -9.28 4.95 -12.19
CA GLY A 101 -9.55 5.02 -10.76
C GLY A 101 -9.71 3.64 -10.14
N TYR A 102 -9.43 3.49 -8.83
CA TYR A 102 -9.54 2.20 -8.15
C TYR A 102 -10.95 1.61 -8.22
N ASN A 103 -11.99 2.44 -8.10
CA ASN A 103 -13.38 2.05 -8.32
C ASN A 103 -13.64 1.41 -9.69
N GLU A 104 -13.03 1.93 -10.76
CA GLU A 104 -13.16 1.38 -12.11
C GLU A 104 -12.43 0.05 -12.25
N ILE A 105 -11.21 -0.01 -11.72
CA ILE A 105 -10.35 -1.20 -11.76
C ILE A 105 -11.04 -2.34 -11.02
N CYS A 106 -11.42 -2.12 -9.76
CA CYS A 106 -12.03 -3.16 -8.94
C CYS A 106 -13.38 -3.62 -9.49
N SER A 107 -14.17 -2.73 -10.10
CA SER A 107 -15.45 -3.07 -10.72
C SER A 107 -15.24 -3.98 -11.93
N SER A 108 -14.22 -3.67 -12.74
CA SER A 108 -13.81 -4.51 -13.88
C SER A 108 -13.33 -5.89 -13.45
N LEU A 109 -12.64 -5.99 -12.32
CA LEU A 109 -12.14 -7.25 -11.75
C LEU A 109 -13.22 -8.06 -11.02
N SER A 110 -14.18 -7.39 -10.38
CA SER A 110 -15.26 -8.04 -9.61
C SER A 110 -16.36 -8.64 -10.50
N ASN A 111 -16.41 -8.25 -11.77
CA ASN A 111 -17.36 -8.79 -12.74
C ASN A 111 -16.93 -10.18 -13.21
N VAL A 112 -17.67 -11.22 -12.84
CA VAL A 112 -17.35 -12.63 -13.21
C VAL A 112 -17.32 -12.87 -14.73
N SER A 113 -18.03 -12.03 -15.49
CA SER A 113 -18.07 -12.06 -16.96
C SER A 113 -16.83 -11.45 -17.60
N SER A 114 -16.00 -10.78 -16.80
CA SER A 114 -14.81 -10.08 -17.22
C SER A 114 -13.68 -11.04 -17.57
N GLU A 115 -12.98 -10.75 -18.66
CA GLU A 115 -11.79 -11.50 -19.06
C GLU A 115 -10.50 -10.94 -18.42
N TRP A 116 -10.62 -9.86 -17.62
CA TRP A 116 -9.49 -9.32 -16.88
C TRP A 116 -8.89 -10.37 -15.93
N LYS A 117 -7.57 -10.50 -15.95
CA LYS A 117 -6.79 -11.35 -15.05
C LYS A 117 -5.86 -10.49 -14.22
N SER A 118 -5.99 -10.59 -12.90
CA SER A 118 -5.09 -9.94 -11.95
C SER A 118 -4.00 -10.90 -11.50
N ASN A 119 -2.83 -10.36 -11.22
CA ASN A 119 -1.71 -11.03 -10.59
C ASN A 119 -1.10 -10.12 -9.52
N TRP A 120 -0.57 -10.74 -8.47
CA TRP A 120 0.21 -10.07 -7.44
C TRP A 120 1.71 -10.15 -7.72
N ASP A 121 2.40 -9.02 -7.61
CA ASP A 121 3.86 -8.94 -7.64
C ASP A 121 4.41 -8.75 -6.22
N VAL A 122 5.04 -9.80 -5.70
CA VAL A 122 5.53 -9.83 -4.31
C VAL A 122 6.70 -8.87 -4.10
N GLU A 123 7.58 -8.75 -5.09
CA GLU A 123 8.81 -7.94 -4.97
C GLU A 123 8.49 -6.45 -4.88
N SER A 124 7.57 -5.97 -5.72
CA SER A 124 7.14 -4.56 -5.72
C SER A 124 6.00 -4.25 -4.76
N SER A 125 5.32 -5.29 -4.23
CA SER A 125 4.09 -5.19 -3.46
C SER A 125 2.94 -4.49 -4.24
N GLU A 126 2.82 -4.78 -5.54
CA GLU A 126 1.86 -4.15 -6.44
C GLU A 126 0.97 -5.19 -7.14
N ALA A 127 -0.21 -4.73 -7.59
CA ALA A 127 -1.10 -5.54 -8.42
C ALA A 127 -0.99 -5.14 -9.90
N ILE A 128 -1.10 -6.13 -10.77
CA ILE A 128 -1.17 -5.95 -12.22
C ILE A 128 -2.37 -6.71 -12.79
N ALA A 129 -3.23 -6.00 -13.52
CA ALA A 129 -4.35 -6.61 -14.23
C ALA A 129 -4.19 -6.48 -15.74
N ARG A 130 -4.59 -7.54 -16.47
CA ARG A 130 -4.42 -7.67 -17.92
C ARG A 130 -5.71 -8.11 -18.57
N LEU A 131 -5.98 -7.54 -19.74
CA LEU A 131 -7.03 -7.97 -20.65
C LEU A 131 -6.38 -8.25 -22.01
N LYS A 132 -6.19 -9.54 -22.32
CA LYS A 132 -5.62 -9.98 -23.59
C LYS A 132 -6.69 -9.99 -24.68
N ALA A 133 -6.44 -9.30 -25.78
CA ALA A 133 -7.21 -9.37 -27.02
C ALA A 133 -6.33 -9.91 -28.17
N PRO A 134 -6.90 -10.28 -29.33
CA PRO A 134 -6.12 -10.87 -30.42
C PRO A 134 -4.99 -10.00 -30.98
N THR A 135 -5.10 -8.68 -30.85
CA THR A 135 -4.15 -7.71 -31.44
C THR A 135 -3.40 -6.88 -30.41
N GLU A 136 -3.92 -6.77 -29.19
CA GLU A 136 -3.36 -5.95 -28.12
C GLU A 136 -3.65 -6.57 -26.76
N THR A 137 -2.79 -6.30 -25.78
CA THR A 137 -3.04 -6.53 -24.37
C THR A 137 -3.18 -5.19 -23.68
N ARG A 138 -4.30 -4.99 -22.98
CA ARG A 138 -4.49 -3.86 -22.08
C ARG A 138 -4.00 -4.22 -20.70
N VAL A 139 -3.23 -3.34 -20.08
CA VAL A 139 -2.63 -3.57 -18.78
C VAL A 139 -2.92 -2.38 -17.87
N VAL A 140 -3.22 -2.66 -16.60
CA VAL A 140 -3.26 -1.65 -15.54
C VAL A 140 -2.43 -2.14 -14.35
N THR A 141 -1.49 -1.30 -13.89
CA THR A 141 -0.75 -1.51 -12.64
C THR A 141 -1.31 -0.59 -11.59
N TYR A 142 -1.61 -1.10 -10.39
CA TYR A 142 -2.36 -0.35 -9.39
C TYR A 142 -2.09 -0.84 -7.97
N ASP A 143 -2.40 0.04 -7.02
CA ASP A 143 -2.48 -0.28 -5.61
C ASP A 143 -3.78 -1.02 -5.30
N SER A 144 -3.65 -2.25 -4.81
CA SER A 144 -4.77 -2.96 -4.20
C SER A 144 -4.85 -2.66 -2.69
N THR A 145 -5.93 -3.08 -2.01
CA THR A 145 -6.00 -3.01 -0.53
C THR A 145 -4.76 -3.63 0.13
N ARG A 146 -4.18 -4.69 -0.45
CA ARG A 146 -2.94 -5.30 0.03
C ARG A 146 -1.73 -4.37 -0.13
N SER A 147 -1.55 -3.76 -1.30
CA SER A 147 -0.46 -2.81 -1.57
C SER A 147 -0.51 -1.65 -0.58
N ILE A 148 -1.71 -1.10 -0.37
CA ILE A 148 -1.94 -0.03 0.60
C ILE A 148 -1.61 -0.49 2.01
N ALA A 149 -1.98 -1.71 2.40
CA ALA A 149 -1.66 -2.24 3.73
C ALA A 149 -0.14 -2.38 3.94
N ASN A 150 0.60 -2.93 2.97
CA ASN A 150 2.04 -3.04 3.04
C ASN A 150 2.72 -1.66 3.15
N LYS A 151 2.22 -0.66 2.40
CA LYS A 151 2.67 0.73 2.49
C LYS A 151 2.34 1.37 3.84
N VAL A 152 1.14 1.16 4.39
CA VAL A 152 0.78 1.64 5.74
C VAL A 152 1.70 1.03 6.80
N ARG A 153 1.97 -0.28 6.73
CA ARG A 153 2.95 -0.97 7.60
C ARG A 153 4.33 -0.32 7.49
N TYR A 154 4.80 -0.05 6.28
CA TYR A 154 6.06 0.65 6.03
C TYR A 154 6.09 2.04 6.69
N ALA A 155 5.05 2.84 6.51
CA ALA A 155 4.94 4.18 7.12
C ALA A 155 4.98 4.14 8.66
N ILE A 156 4.30 3.16 9.27
CA ILE A 156 4.34 2.95 10.73
C ILE A 156 5.76 2.58 11.17
N LYS A 157 6.40 1.60 10.51
CA LYS A 157 7.76 1.14 10.84
C LYS A 157 8.81 2.24 10.72
N LYS A 158 8.68 3.14 9.74
CA LYS A 158 9.58 4.30 9.55
C LYS A 158 9.25 5.49 10.45
N GLY A 159 8.17 5.43 11.25
CA GLY A 159 7.75 6.52 12.14
C GLY A 159 7.34 7.79 11.38
N LEU A 160 6.70 7.61 10.22
CA LEU A 160 6.21 8.73 9.41
C LEU A 160 5.05 9.45 10.11
N GLY A 161 4.80 10.71 9.73
CA GLY A 161 3.68 11.50 10.25
C GLY A 161 2.31 10.95 9.85
N GLY A 162 2.28 10.21 8.74
CA GLY A 162 1.07 9.54 8.24
C GLY A 162 1.13 9.27 6.74
N VAL A 163 -0.06 9.17 6.15
CA VAL A 163 -0.26 8.94 4.72
C VAL A 163 -1.17 10.02 4.13
N MET A 164 -0.96 10.30 2.84
CA MET A 164 -1.80 11.16 2.02
C MET A 164 -2.38 10.32 0.88
N VAL A 165 -3.63 10.57 0.48
CA VAL A 165 -4.30 9.80 -0.56
C VAL A 165 -4.57 10.68 -1.78
N TRP A 166 -4.28 10.16 -2.96
CA TRP A 166 -4.68 10.74 -4.25
C TRP A 166 -5.51 9.74 -5.06
N SER A 167 -6.81 9.90 -5.21
CA SER A 167 -7.64 10.83 -4.44
C SER A 167 -8.92 10.14 -3.97
N ILE A 168 -9.64 10.80 -3.08
CA ILE A 168 -10.74 10.18 -2.35
C ILE A 168 -11.93 9.80 -3.26
N ASP A 169 -12.11 10.50 -4.37
CA ASP A 169 -13.19 10.27 -5.34
C ASP A 169 -12.98 9.07 -6.27
N THR A 170 -11.75 8.53 -6.32
CA THR A 170 -11.45 7.30 -7.08
C THR A 170 -11.41 6.05 -6.21
N ASP A 171 -11.65 6.17 -4.89
CA ASP A 171 -11.83 5.05 -3.97
C ASP A 171 -13.08 4.22 -4.31
N ASP A 172 -13.23 3.04 -3.70
CA ASP A 172 -14.48 2.29 -3.65
C ASP A 172 -15.51 2.95 -2.70
N PHE A 173 -15.88 4.19 -2.99
CA PHE A 173 -16.84 4.94 -2.19
C PHE A 173 -18.27 4.39 -2.30
N GLN A 174 -18.55 3.38 -3.13
CA GLN A 174 -19.86 2.71 -3.16
C GLN A 174 -19.84 1.38 -2.39
N GLY A 175 -18.66 0.83 -2.13
CA GLY A 175 -18.52 -0.48 -1.49
C GLY A 175 -18.92 -1.62 -2.42
N ASP A 176 -18.66 -1.46 -3.72
CA ASP A 176 -19.04 -2.41 -4.77
C ASP A 176 -17.93 -3.41 -5.08
N CYS A 177 -16.67 -3.11 -4.72
CA CYS A 177 -15.57 -4.04 -4.90
C CYS A 177 -15.77 -5.28 -4.00
N LYS A 178 -15.46 -6.46 -4.53
CA LYS A 178 -15.45 -7.71 -3.74
C LYS A 178 -14.00 -8.13 -3.48
N GLU A 179 -13.66 -8.34 -2.22
CA GLU A 179 -12.39 -8.98 -1.86
C GLU A 179 -12.59 -10.50 -1.73
N ASP A 180 -11.83 -11.29 -2.50
CA ASP A 180 -11.78 -12.74 -2.33
C ASP A 180 -10.63 -13.09 -1.37
N ILE A 181 -10.92 -13.87 -0.33
CA ILE A 181 -9.92 -14.32 0.65
C ILE A 181 -8.93 -15.33 0.04
N ASN A 182 -9.29 -15.96 -1.09
CA ASN A 182 -8.41 -16.88 -1.82
C ASN A 182 -7.48 -16.19 -2.81
N ASP A 183 -7.50 -14.86 -2.84
CA ASP A 183 -6.71 -14.04 -3.75
C ASP A 183 -5.20 -14.17 -3.50
N ASP A 184 -4.43 -14.21 -4.59
CA ASP A 184 -2.97 -14.34 -4.59
C ASP A 184 -2.28 -13.09 -4.05
N ARG A 185 -2.97 -11.95 -3.98
CA ARG A 185 -2.50 -10.71 -3.33
C ARG A 185 -1.98 -10.94 -1.91
N PHE A 186 -2.55 -11.89 -1.16
CA PHE A 186 -2.12 -12.17 0.22
C PHE A 186 -1.02 -13.25 0.31
N SER A 187 -0.41 -13.65 -0.81
CA SER A 187 0.62 -14.69 -0.84
C SER A 187 1.91 -14.31 -0.11
N ASP A 188 2.26 -13.02 -0.09
CA ASP A 188 3.42 -12.46 0.61
C ASP A 188 3.36 -12.68 2.13
N PHE A 189 2.15 -12.72 2.71
CA PHE A 189 1.95 -12.95 4.13
C PHE A 189 1.92 -14.44 4.54
N ARG A 190 1.70 -15.36 3.59
CA ARG A 190 1.55 -16.81 3.88
C ARG A 190 2.86 -17.52 4.28
N THR A 191 3.98 -16.81 4.31
CA THR A 191 5.32 -17.35 4.58
C THR A 191 5.56 -17.71 6.05
N LYS A 192 4.65 -17.37 6.97
CA LYS A 192 4.69 -17.83 8.38
C LYS A 192 3.67 -18.96 8.60
N PRO A 193 4.09 -20.24 8.74
CA PRO A 193 3.20 -21.42 8.71
C PRO A 193 2.08 -21.49 9.76
N GLN A 194 2.03 -20.57 10.72
CA GLN A 194 1.12 -20.62 11.87
C GLN A 194 -0.04 -19.61 11.80
N VAL A 195 -0.10 -18.78 10.75
CA VAL A 195 -1.01 -17.63 10.78
C VAL A 195 -2.33 -17.90 10.06
N LYS A 196 -3.41 -18.12 10.83
CA LYS A 196 -4.79 -18.05 10.32
C LYS A 196 -5.20 -16.60 10.18
N LEU A 197 -5.17 -16.07 8.96
CA LEU A 197 -5.68 -14.74 8.64
C LEU A 197 -7.18 -14.65 8.93
N ASN A 198 -7.55 -13.94 9.99
CA ASN A 198 -8.91 -13.49 10.22
C ASN A 198 -9.06 -12.11 9.56
N PHE A 199 -9.59 -12.10 8.33
CA PHE A 199 -9.85 -10.84 7.64
C PHE A 199 -10.88 -10.01 8.41
N PRO A 200 -10.60 -8.74 8.68
CA PRO A 200 -11.59 -7.84 9.26
C PRO A 200 -12.85 -7.86 8.38
N LYS A 201 -14.02 -7.94 9.02
CA LYS A 201 -15.27 -7.67 8.29
C LYS A 201 -15.20 -6.21 7.85
N SER A 202 -15.25 -5.99 6.54
CA SER A 202 -15.16 -4.66 5.92
C SER A 202 -15.97 -3.64 6.70
N SER A 203 -15.33 -2.50 6.98
CA SER A 203 -15.94 -1.47 7.82
C SER A 203 -17.25 -1.00 7.21
N THR A 204 -18.26 -0.81 8.07
CA THR A 204 -19.67 -0.60 7.74
C THR A 204 -19.95 0.36 6.58
N LYS A 205 -20.95 0.08 5.74
CA LYS A 205 -21.45 0.94 4.64
C LYS A 205 -21.86 2.37 5.04
N THR A 206 -21.84 2.68 6.33
CA THR A 206 -22.27 3.95 6.93
C THR A 206 -21.32 5.11 6.61
N TYR A 207 -20.04 4.85 6.32
CA TYR A 207 -19.05 5.87 5.91
C TYR A 207 -18.27 5.38 4.68
N PRO A 208 -18.70 5.75 3.47
CA PRO A 208 -18.16 5.16 2.24
C PRO A 208 -16.73 5.61 1.89
N LEU A 209 -16.33 6.80 2.32
CA LEU A 209 -15.05 7.39 1.91
C LEU A 209 -13.88 6.76 2.68
N LEU A 210 -12.74 6.61 2.02
CA LEU A 210 -11.52 6.01 2.57
C LEU A 210 -11.70 4.54 2.96
N ARG A 211 -12.61 3.82 2.30
CA ARG A 211 -12.89 2.41 2.57
C ARG A 211 -11.63 1.57 2.37
N THR A 212 -10.96 1.74 1.23
CA THR A 212 -9.71 1.01 0.92
C THR A 212 -8.64 1.27 1.98
N LEU A 213 -8.49 2.52 2.41
CA LEU A 213 -7.50 2.88 3.43
C LEU A 213 -7.87 2.31 4.81
N ASN A 214 -9.14 2.38 5.21
CA ASN A 214 -9.60 1.85 6.48
C ASN A 214 -9.39 0.34 6.56
N ASP A 215 -9.79 -0.40 5.52
CA ASP A 215 -9.63 -1.85 5.47
C ASP A 215 -8.13 -2.24 5.46
N ALA A 216 -7.29 -1.48 4.74
CA ALA A 216 -5.84 -1.66 4.75
C ALA A 216 -5.18 -1.36 6.10
N ILE A 217 -5.63 -0.34 6.84
CA ILE A 217 -5.11 -0.03 8.19
C ILE A 217 -5.43 -1.17 9.15
N VAL A 218 -6.66 -1.69 9.15
CA VAL A 218 -7.02 -2.80 10.04
C VAL A 218 -6.17 -4.02 9.73
N LEU A 219 -6.05 -4.37 8.44
CA LEU A 219 -5.16 -5.46 8.01
C LEU A 219 -3.72 -5.24 8.48
N SER A 220 -3.19 -4.03 8.29
CA SER A 220 -1.83 -3.66 8.69
C SER A 220 -1.57 -3.91 10.18
N LEU A 221 -2.47 -3.40 11.01
CA LEU A 221 -2.38 -3.51 12.47
C LEU A 221 -2.53 -4.95 12.95
N ASP A 222 -3.45 -5.71 12.36
CA ASP A 222 -3.67 -7.12 12.69
C ASP A 222 -2.42 -7.94 12.36
N GLU A 223 -1.80 -7.71 11.19
CA GLU A 223 -0.58 -8.41 10.80
C GLU A 223 0.61 -8.02 11.69
N MET A 224 0.76 -6.74 12.03
CA MET A 224 1.83 -6.28 12.95
C MET A 224 1.67 -6.90 14.34
N THR A 225 0.44 -7.01 14.83
CA THR A 225 0.14 -7.66 16.12
C THR A 225 0.50 -9.15 16.09
N GLN A 226 0.19 -9.83 14.99
CA GLN A 226 0.51 -11.25 14.82
C GLN A 226 2.03 -11.49 14.75
N GLU A 227 2.78 -10.61 14.08
CA GLU A 227 4.24 -10.69 14.06
C GLU A 227 4.85 -10.54 15.46
N GLN A 228 4.38 -9.58 16.24
CA GLN A 228 4.83 -9.39 17.63
C GLN A 228 4.55 -10.60 18.51
N ASN A 229 3.37 -11.22 18.38
CA ASN A 229 3.03 -12.42 19.15
C ASN A 229 3.95 -13.60 18.83
N ILE A 230 4.33 -13.77 17.54
CA ILE A 230 5.26 -14.82 17.12
C ILE A 230 6.66 -14.56 17.67
N ASP A 231 7.13 -13.31 17.64
CA ASP A 231 8.45 -12.96 18.18
C ASP A 231 8.50 -13.24 19.70
N LEU A 232 7.43 -12.95 20.43
CA LEU A 232 7.28 -13.30 21.85
C LEU A 232 7.26 -14.81 22.09
N GLU A 233 6.56 -15.59 21.27
CA GLU A 233 6.54 -17.06 21.38
C GLU A 233 7.93 -17.67 21.15
N ASN A 234 8.67 -17.19 20.14
CA ASN A 234 10.03 -17.63 19.86
C ASN A 234 11.02 -17.26 20.98
N GLU A 235 10.87 -16.10 21.61
CA GLU A 235 11.66 -15.72 22.80
C GLU A 235 11.37 -16.64 24.00
N ILE A 236 10.11 -17.07 24.19
CA ILE A 236 9.74 -18.01 25.25
C ILE A 236 10.31 -19.40 25.00
N GLU A 237 10.27 -19.90 23.76
CA GLU A 237 10.83 -21.22 23.40
C GLU A 237 12.36 -21.27 23.50
N THR A 238 13.05 -20.18 23.15
CA THR A 238 14.52 -20.10 23.22
C THR A 238 15.04 -19.86 24.65
N GLY A 239 14.19 -19.42 25.58
CA GLY A 239 14.53 -19.23 27.01
C GLY A 239 14.40 -20.48 27.90
N GLY A 240 13.91 -21.62 27.38
CA GLY A 240 13.59 -22.83 28.13
C GLY A 240 14.77 -23.78 28.45
N GLY A 241 15.98 -23.24 28.63
CA GLY A 241 17.23 -23.99 28.58
C GLY A 241 18.11 -24.00 29.84
N GLU A 242 17.61 -23.81 31.06
CA GLU A 242 18.35 -24.23 32.27
C GLU A 242 17.40 -24.39 33.48
N ASN A 243 17.12 -25.65 33.84
CA ASN A 243 16.43 -26.01 35.07
C ASN A 243 17.46 -26.10 36.21
N ASP A 244 17.49 -25.10 37.10
CA ASP A 244 17.94 -25.34 38.46
C ASP A 244 16.88 -24.88 39.47
N ARG A 245 16.43 -25.83 40.29
CA ARG A 245 15.28 -25.71 41.19
C ARG A 245 15.68 -24.97 42.46
N ILE A 246 15.17 -23.75 42.66
CA ILE A 246 14.95 -23.19 44.00
C ILE A 246 13.52 -22.62 44.08
N LYS A 247 12.74 -23.12 45.04
CA LYS A 247 11.34 -22.76 45.33
C LYS A 247 11.23 -21.43 46.12
N PRO A 248 10.03 -20.80 46.22
CA PRO A 248 9.84 -19.36 46.03
C PRO A 248 9.91 -18.55 47.33
N SER A 249 10.41 -17.30 47.26
CA SER A 249 10.15 -16.26 48.26
C SER A 249 9.17 -15.23 47.71
N LYS A 250 8.12 -14.96 48.49
CA LYS A 250 7.09 -13.95 48.24
C LYS A 250 7.71 -12.56 47.99
N GLY A 251 7.33 -11.94 46.88
CA GLY A 251 7.55 -10.52 46.59
C GLY A 251 6.57 -10.08 45.50
N GLU A 252 5.79 -9.04 45.78
CA GLU A 252 4.87 -8.40 44.84
C GLU A 252 5.58 -7.96 43.56
N PRO A 253 4.96 -8.02 42.38
CA PRO A 253 5.35 -7.19 41.26
C PRO A 253 4.50 -5.92 41.24
N SER A 254 5.18 -4.81 41.57
CA SER A 254 4.80 -3.46 41.18
C SER A 254 4.52 -3.40 39.68
N GLY A 255 3.39 -2.78 39.33
CA GLY A 255 2.97 -2.64 37.94
C GLY A 255 3.91 -1.79 37.09
N THR A 256 4.10 -2.25 35.86
CA THR A 256 4.41 -1.40 34.71
C THR A 256 3.61 -1.93 33.53
N THR A 257 2.37 -1.44 33.41
CA THR A 257 1.61 -1.48 32.17
C THR A 257 2.27 -0.51 31.19
N THR A 258 2.95 -1.06 30.19
CA THR A 258 3.36 -0.31 28.99
C THR A 258 2.09 0.07 28.22
N ASN A 259 1.73 1.35 28.30
CA ASN A 259 0.68 1.94 27.49
C ASN A 259 1.03 1.76 26.00
N ALA A 260 0.24 0.94 25.30
CA ALA A 260 0.09 1.05 23.85
C ALA A 260 -0.42 2.47 23.56
N SER A 261 0.50 3.34 23.18
CA SER A 261 0.20 4.72 22.86
C SER A 261 -0.67 4.72 21.62
N ARG A 262 -1.86 5.32 21.73
CA ARG A 262 -2.77 5.53 20.59
C ARG A 262 -2.00 6.27 19.49
N VAL A 263 -1.68 5.57 18.41
CA VAL A 263 -1.17 6.19 17.18
C VAL A 263 -2.33 6.97 16.55
N SER A 264 -2.31 8.29 16.68
CA SER A 264 -3.25 9.17 15.98
C SER A 264 -2.63 9.58 14.65
N PHE A 265 -3.17 9.07 13.54
CA PHE A 265 -2.84 9.54 12.20
C PHE A 265 -3.52 10.89 11.92
N ILE A 266 -2.76 11.86 11.42
CA ILE A 266 -3.29 13.13 10.93
C ILE A 266 -3.42 13.02 9.41
N PHE A 267 -4.65 13.07 8.90
CA PHE A 267 -4.94 13.13 7.47
C PHE A 267 -4.91 14.59 7.01
N ALA A 268 -4.23 14.85 5.90
CA ALA A 268 -4.19 16.17 5.29
C ALA A 268 -4.59 16.06 3.81
N PHE A 269 -5.60 16.84 3.42
CA PHE A 269 -6.26 16.79 2.13
C PHE A 269 -5.80 17.96 1.26
N LEU A 270 -5.49 17.70 -0.01
CA LEU A 270 -5.28 18.76 -1.01
C LEU A 270 -6.18 18.49 -2.22
N PHE A 271 -7.12 19.40 -2.47
CA PHE A 271 -7.84 19.46 -3.74
C PHE A 271 -7.03 20.35 -4.69
N LEU A 272 -6.42 19.76 -5.71
CA LEU A 272 -5.94 20.49 -6.88
C LEU A 272 -6.85 20.13 -8.05
N LEU A 273 -7.79 21.02 -8.36
CA LEU A 273 -8.50 21.03 -9.64
C LEU A 273 -7.46 21.28 -10.74
N SER A 274 -7.10 20.23 -11.48
CA SER A 274 -6.33 20.39 -12.70
C SER A 274 -7.23 21.05 -13.75
N LEU A 275 -7.02 22.35 -13.98
CA LEU A 275 -7.48 23.05 -15.17
C LEU A 275 -6.39 22.91 -16.22
N TYR A 276 -6.54 21.94 -17.12
CA TYR A 276 -5.97 21.97 -18.47
C TYR A 276 -6.94 21.32 -19.46
#